data_AF-A0A6M3KFR6-F1
#
_entry.id   AF-A0A6M3KFR6-F1
#
_cell.length_a   1.000
_cell.length_b   1.000
_cell.length_c   1.000
_cell.angle_alpha   90.00
_cell.angle_beta   90.00
_cell.angle_gamma   90.00
#
_symmetry.space_group_name_H-M   'P 1'
#
loop_
_entity.id
_entity.type
_entity.pdbx_description
1 polymer ?
#
loop_
_entity_poly.entity_id
_entity_poly.type
_entity_poly.pdbx_seq_one_letter_code
_entity_poly.pdbx_strand_id
1 'polypeptide(L)'
;MKLSVMERINILGLLPEKGSYSNLKLLRVAKEALSFTESENKLLNFRTEEVKGQVKTFWNDKIIYDKLTNKPVEGTIDFIMRMVNANPDNFEMRSTVGEVDIKIGEVVTNMIVKTLKDLESREVLEEKYFSIYEKFIENKDTNLKIV
;
A
#
# COMPACT_ATOMS: atom_id res chain seq x y z
N MET A 1 -10.94 4.54 -4.76
CA MET A 1 -10.92 3.49 -3.71
C MET A 1 -9.77 3.77 -2.76
N LYS A 2 -9.92 3.48 -1.46
CA LYS A 2 -8.86 3.72 -0.47
C LYS A 2 -7.83 2.59 -0.45
N LEU A 3 -6.56 2.94 -0.65
CA LEU A 3 -5.44 1.99 -0.70
C LEU A 3 -4.33 2.41 0.27
N SER A 4 -3.80 1.43 1.01
CA SER A 4 -2.60 1.55 1.82
C SER A 4 -1.33 1.54 0.96
N VAL A 5 -0.19 1.86 1.58
CA VAL A 5 1.14 1.83 0.96
C VAL A 5 1.45 0.44 0.38
N MET A 6 1.23 -0.62 1.17
CA MET A 6 1.49 -2.00 0.75
C MET A 6 0.61 -2.40 -0.42
N GLU A 7 -0.67 -2.04 -0.41
CA GLU A 7 -1.57 -2.36 -1.51
C GLU A 7 -1.15 -1.66 -2.81
N ARG A 8 -0.72 -0.40 -2.72
CA ARG A 8 -0.20 0.35 -3.89
C ARG A 8 1.03 -0.33 -4.47
N ILE A 9 2.00 -0.74 -3.64
CA ILE A 9 3.20 -1.45 -4.08
C ILE A 9 2.84 -2.79 -4.74
N ASN A 10 1.96 -3.57 -4.11
CA ASN A 10 1.54 -4.86 -4.63
C ASN A 10 0.78 -4.70 -5.96
N ILE A 11 -0.11 -3.71 -6.10
CA ILE A 11 -0.79 -3.42 -7.37
C ILE A 11 0.23 -3.01 -8.44
N LEU A 12 1.21 -2.15 -8.12
CA LEU A 12 2.26 -1.77 -9.07
C LEU A 12 3.01 -3.00 -9.62
N GLY A 13 3.24 -4.02 -8.79
CA GLY A 13 3.84 -5.29 -9.19
C GLY A 13 2.91 -6.22 -10.01
N LEU A 14 1.59 -6.05 -9.92
CA LEU A 14 0.62 -6.81 -10.72
C LEU A 14 0.39 -6.22 -12.12
N LEU A 15 0.77 -4.95 -12.35
CA LEU A 15 0.53 -4.29 -13.63
C LEU A 15 1.46 -4.83 -14.73
N PRO A 16 0.93 -5.13 -15.93
CA PRO A 16 1.74 -5.64 -17.02
C PRO A 16 2.76 -4.61 -17.51
N GLU A 17 3.92 -5.10 -17.94
CA GLU A 17 4.99 -4.26 -18.49
C GLU A 17 4.93 -4.11 -20.02
N LYS A 18 4.17 -4.99 -20.69
CA LYS A 18 4.06 -5.06 -22.15
C LYS A 18 2.60 -4.96 -22.58
N GLY A 19 2.33 -4.35 -23.72
CA GLY A 19 0.98 -4.19 -24.27
C GLY A 19 0.95 -3.28 -25.50
N SER A 20 -0.25 -2.99 -26.00
CA SER A 20 -0.45 -1.99 -27.05
C SER A 20 -0.08 -0.59 -26.53
N TYR A 21 0.24 0.35 -27.45
CA TYR A 21 0.55 1.73 -27.09
C TYR A 21 -0.54 2.37 -26.21
N SER A 22 -1.81 2.18 -26.57
CA SER A 22 -2.96 2.69 -25.80
C SER A 22 -2.98 2.11 -24.38
N ASN A 23 -2.72 0.81 -24.22
CA ASN A 23 -2.67 0.16 -22.90
C ASN A 23 -1.50 0.68 -22.08
N LEU A 24 -0.31 0.81 -22.68
CA LEU A 24 0.87 1.35 -21.99
C LEU A 24 0.65 2.80 -21.52
N LYS A 25 -0.05 3.62 -22.31
CA LYS A 25 -0.42 4.99 -21.91
C LYS A 25 -1.37 5.00 -20.70
N LEU A 26 -2.38 4.12 -20.68
CA LEU A 26 -3.28 3.97 -19.54
C LEU A 26 -2.55 3.44 -18.30
N LEU A 27 -1.66 2.46 -18.47
CA LEU A 27 -0.83 1.91 -17.40
C LEU A 27 0.08 2.97 -16.80
N ARG A 28 0.66 3.86 -17.62
CA ARG A 28 1.45 4.99 -17.13
C ARG A 28 0.64 5.88 -16.19
N VAL A 29 -0.56 6.30 -16.60
CA VAL A 29 -1.43 7.14 -15.76
C VAL A 29 -1.81 6.42 -14.47
N ALA A 30 -2.11 5.12 -14.53
CA ALA A 30 -2.40 4.35 -13.32
C ALA A 30 -1.18 4.19 -12.41
N LYS A 31 0.01 3.96 -12.96
CA LYS A 31 1.26 3.92 -12.20
C LYS A 31 1.55 5.25 -11.53
N GLU A 32 1.35 6.37 -12.22
CA GLU A 32 1.45 7.71 -11.64
C GLU A 32 0.45 7.91 -10.50
N ALA A 33 -0.81 7.48 -10.67
CA ALA A 33 -1.83 7.56 -9.62
C ALA A 33 -1.51 6.67 -8.39
N LEU A 34 -0.91 5.50 -8.60
CA LEU A 34 -0.49 4.58 -7.53
C LEU A 34 0.83 4.99 -6.87
N SER A 35 1.64 5.81 -7.54
CA SER A 35 2.95 6.26 -7.05
C SER A 35 2.82 7.22 -5.89
N PHE A 36 3.87 7.35 -5.10
CA PHE A 36 3.91 8.17 -3.90
C PHE A 36 4.23 9.64 -4.22
N THR A 37 3.48 10.53 -3.60
CA THR A 37 3.73 11.98 -3.61
C THR A 37 5.06 12.30 -2.92
N GLU A 38 5.62 13.49 -3.18
CA GLU A 38 6.87 13.91 -2.54
C GLU A 38 6.77 13.93 -1.00
N SER A 39 5.63 14.38 -0.47
CA SER A 39 5.35 14.36 0.97
C SER A 39 5.30 12.94 1.54
N GLU A 40 4.67 12.01 0.84
CA GLU A 40 4.65 10.60 1.26
C GLU A 40 6.05 10.00 1.22
N ASN A 41 6.83 10.27 0.17
CA ASN A 41 8.21 9.78 0.05
C ASN A 41 9.10 10.26 1.20
N LYS A 42 8.95 11.52 1.64
CA LYS A 42 9.68 12.05 2.81
C LYS A 42 9.33 11.31 4.10
N LEU A 43 8.05 11.01 4.29
CA LEU A 43 7.57 10.30 5.48
C LEU A 43 7.98 8.82 5.47
N LEU A 44 7.81 8.16 4.32
CA LEU A 44 8.13 6.74 4.15
C LEU A 44 9.64 6.49 4.18
N ASN A 45 10.46 7.46 3.79
CA ASN A 45 11.92 7.37 3.86
C ASN A 45 12.45 6.06 3.25
N PHE A 46 12.07 5.80 1.99
CA PHE A 46 12.50 4.62 1.26
C PHE A 46 14.02 4.57 1.20
N ARG A 47 14.57 3.42 1.61
CA ARG A 47 16.02 3.15 1.56
C ARG A 47 16.26 1.75 1.03
N THR A 48 17.39 1.58 0.37
CA THR A 48 17.78 0.31 -0.22
C THR A 48 19.09 -0.14 0.41
N GLU A 49 19.12 -1.35 0.94
CA GLU A 49 20.30 -1.92 1.60
C GLU A 49 20.55 -3.33 1.05
N GLU A 50 21.83 -3.69 0.92
CA GLU A 50 22.22 -5.05 0.56
C GLU A 50 22.33 -5.90 1.83
N VAL A 51 21.43 -6.87 1.98
CA VAL A 51 21.40 -7.77 3.13
C VAL A 51 21.66 -9.19 2.63
N LYS A 52 22.85 -9.72 2.92
CA LYS A 52 23.29 -11.06 2.51
C LYS A 52 23.27 -11.27 0.98
N GLY A 53 23.74 -10.30 0.20
CA GLY A 53 23.77 -10.39 -1.27
C GLY A 53 22.41 -10.13 -1.94
N GLN A 54 21.37 -9.79 -1.17
CA GLN A 54 20.06 -9.42 -1.69
C GLN A 54 19.79 -7.95 -1.46
N VAL A 55 19.43 -7.24 -2.52
CA VAL A 55 18.98 -5.84 -2.44
C VAL A 55 17.56 -5.82 -1.85
N LYS A 56 17.41 -5.25 -0.66
CA LYS A 56 16.12 -5.10 0.01
C LYS A 56 15.78 -3.62 0.14
N THR A 57 14.51 -3.30 -0.08
CA THR A 57 13.98 -1.95 0.15
C THR A 57 13.27 -1.93 1.49
N PHE A 58 13.57 -0.93 2.30
CA PHE A 58 12.96 -0.66 3.60
C PHE A 58 12.26 0.69 3.57
N TRP A 59 11.19 0.83 4.33
CA TRP A 59 10.50 2.09 4.55
C TRP A 59 9.92 2.13 5.96
N ASN A 60 9.59 3.34 6.41
CA ASN A 60 8.94 3.59 7.68
C ASN A 60 7.44 3.39 7.52
N ASP A 61 6.94 2.20 7.84
CA ASP A 61 5.51 1.88 7.70
C ASP A 61 4.68 2.39 8.89
N LYS A 62 5.28 2.49 10.08
CA LYS A 62 4.58 2.84 11.31
C LYS A 62 5.27 3.98 12.05
N ILE A 63 4.44 4.85 12.64
CA ILE A 63 4.85 5.92 13.55
C ILE A 63 4.07 5.76 14.85
N ILE A 64 4.73 6.02 15.97
CA ILE A 64 4.10 6.05 17.29
C ILE A 64 3.51 7.44 17.49
N TYR A 65 2.24 7.49 17.90
CA TYR A 65 1.51 8.70 18.24
C TYR A 65 1.23 8.72 19.74
N ASP A 66 1.33 9.91 20.33
CA ASP A 66 0.79 10.19 21.64
C ASP A 66 -0.72 10.47 21.50
N LYS A 67 -1.56 9.69 22.16
CA LYS A 67 -3.02 9.80 22.12
C LYS A 67 -3.53 11.10 22.73
N LEU A 68 -2.81 11.67 23.71
CA LEU A 68 -3.21 12.90 24.39
C LEU A 68 -3.02 14.11 23.49
N THR A 69 -1.90 14.17 22.78
CA THR A 69 -1.56 15.30 21.92
C THR A 69 -1.93 15.07 20.45
N ASN A 70 -2.23 13.84 20.08
CA ASN A 70 -2.48 13.38 18.70
C ASN A 70 -1.33 13.75 17.74
N LYS A 71 -0.09 13.74 18.24
CA LYS A 71 1.12 14.06 17.48
C LYS A 71 2.05 12.86 17.39
N PRO A 72 2.84 12.75 16.30
CA PRO A 72 3.88 11.75 16.22
C PRO A 72 4.91 12.00 17.34
N VAL A 73 5.35 10.92 17.97
CA VAL A 73 6.38 10.98 19.00
C VAL A 73 7.73 11.12 18.32
N GLU A 74 8.44 12.21 18.61
CA GLU A 74 9.77 12.48 18.10
C GLU A 74 10.84 12.10 19.14
N GLY A 75 12.01 11.65 18.69
CA GLY A 75 13.15 11.33 19.56
C GLY A 75 13.95 10.12 19.08
N THR A 76 14.95 9.73 19.88
CA THR A 76 15.70 8.49 19.64
C THR A 76 14.84 7.28 19.94
N ILE A 77 15.15 6.13 19.31
CA ILE A 77 14.41 4.88 19.53
C ILE A 77 14.38 4.51 21.02
N ASP A 78 15.52 4.63 21.72
CA ASP A 78 15.61 4.35 23.16
C ASP A 78 14.71 5.26 23.99
N PHE A 79 14.63 6.55 23.64
CA PHE A 79 13.77 7.51 24.33
C PHE A 79 12.29 7.16 24.11
N ILE A 80 11.91 6.90 22.87
CA ILE A 80 10.54 6.50 22.51
C ILE A 80 10.17 5.21 23.23
N MET A 81 11.04 4.20 23.24
CA MET A 81 10.80 2.94 23.95
C MET A 81 10.62 3.15 25.46
N ARG A 82 11.43 4.01 26.09
CA ARG A 82 11.27 4.32 27.53
C ARG A 82 9.93 4.99 27.82
N MET A 83 9.49 5.92 26.97
CA MET A 83 8.18 6.57 27.13
C MET A 83 7.03 5.59 26.96
N VAL A 84 7.06 4.79 25.88
CA VAL A 84 6.03 3.78 25.61
C VAL A 84 5.95 2.74 26.73
N ASN A 85 7.09 2.30 27.26
CA ASN A 85 7.11 1.34 28.37
C ASN A 85 6.61 1.94 29.69
N ALA A 86 6.80 3.25 29.91
CA ALA A 86 6.34 3.92 31.12
C ALA A 86 4.82 4.11 31.15
N ASN A 87 4.20 4.42 30.00
CA ASN A 87 2.76 4.65 29.89
C ASN A 87 2.21 4.12 28.56
N PRO A 88 2.13 2.79 28.36
CA PRO A 88 1.79 2.20 27.06
C PRO A 88 0.41 2.63 26.55
N ASP A 89 -0.55 2.83 27.46
CA ASP A 89 -1.91 3.22 27.12
C ASP A 89 -2.00 4.62 26.47
N ASN A 90 -1.01 5.48 26.69
CA ASN A 90 -0.94 6.83 26.11
C ASN A 90 -0.46 6.83 24.66
N PHE A 91 0.03 5.69 24.14
CA PHE A 91 0.61 5.62 22.82
C PHE A 91 -0.14 4.66 21.91
N GLU A 92 -0.07 4.92 20.61
CA GLU A 92 -0.54 3.99 19.59
C GLU A 92 0.34 4.02 18.35
N MET A 93 0.47 2.87 17.70
CA MET A 93 1.11 2.79 16.40
C MET A 93 0.08 3.05 15.30
N ARG A 94 0.36 4.02 14.45
CA ARG A 94 -0.42 4.29 13.23
C ARG A 94 0.46 4.12 12.02
N SER A 95 -0.15 3.90 10.86
CA SER A 95 0.56 3.94 9.58
C SER A 95 1.16 5.33 9.35
N THR A 96 2.39 5.37 8.84
CA THR A 96 3.09 6.61 8.49
C THR A 96 2.33 7.40 7.44
N VAL A 97 1.76 6.68 6.47
CA VAL A 97 0.86 7.20 5.45
C VAL A 97 -0.43 6.40 5.57
N GLY A 98 -1.54 7.10 5.81
CA GLY A 98 -2.86 6.48 5.86
C GLY A 98 -3.32 5.95 4.50
N GLU A 99 -4.50 5.35 4.44
CA GLU A 99 -5.06 4.98 3.15
C GLU A 99 -5.41 6.22 2.32
N VAL A 100 -5.05 6.18 1.03
CA VAL A 100 -5.28 7.28 0.09
C VAL A 100 -6.34 6.86 -0.93
N ASP A 101 -7.26 7.76 -1.25
CA ASP A 101 -8.23 7.51 -2.32
C ASP A 101 -7.56 7.61 -3.69
N ILE A 102 -7.39 6.45 -4.34
CA ILE A 102 -6.80 6.34 -5.67
C ILE A 102 -7.89 6.17 -6.72
N LYS A 103 -7.76 6.94 -7.81
CA LYS A 103 -8.61 6.83 -9.00
C LYS A 103 -7.91 6.00 -10.06
N ILE A 104 -8.45 4.82 -10.35
CA ILE A 104 -7.96 3.91 -11.38
C ILE A 104 -9.06 3.77 -12.43
N GLY A 105 -8.71 3.92 -13.71
CA GLY A 105 -9.66 3.76 -14.81
C GLY A 105 -10.10 2.31 -15.00
N GLU A 106 -11.31 2.10 -15.50
CA GLU A 106 -11.96 0.79 -15.64
C GLU A 106 -11.09 -0.24 -16.39
N VAL A 107 -10.42 0.18 -17.46
CA VAL A 107 -9.53 -0.70 -18.24
C VAL A 107 -8.41 -1.27 -17.38
N VAL A 108 -7.77 -0.44 -16.55
CA VAL A 108 -6.69 -0.88 -15.67
C VAL A 108 -7.24 -1.70 -14.50
N THR A 109 -8.41 -1.33 -13.96
CA THR A 109 -9.11 -2.14 -12.96
C THR A 109 -9.38 -3.55 -13.49
N ASN A 110 -9.82 -3.69 -14.74
CA ASN A 110 -10.09 -4.98 -15.37
C ASN A 110 -8.79 -5.78 -15.60
N MET A 111 -7.67 -5.11 -15.89
CA MET A 111 -6.36 -5.76 -15.94
C MET A 111 -5.97 -6.32 -14.57
N ILE A 112 -6.10 -5.55 -13.50
CA ILE A 112 -5.79 -6.00 -12.12
C ILE A 112 -6.67 -7.20 -11.73
N VAL A 113 -7.98 -7.10 -11.95
CA VAL A 113 -8.93 -8.20 -11.66
C VAL A 113 -8.58 -9.45 -12.46
N LYS A 114 -8.24 -9.31 -13.73
CA LYS A 114 -7.84 -10.45 -14.57
C LYS A 114 -6.56 -11.11 -14.03
N THR A 115 -5.55 -10.32 -13.64
CA THR A 115 -4.31 -10.85 -13.08
C THR A 115 -4.56 -11.57 -11.75
N LEU A 116 -5.38 -11.02 -10.85
CA LEU A 116 -5.70 -11.66 -9.57
C LEU A 116 -6.44 -13.00 -9.75
N LYS A 117 -7.45 -13.03 -10.63
CA LYS A 117 -8.18 -14.28 -10.94
C LYS A 117 -7.28 -15.33 -11.60
N ASP A 118 -6.34 -14.89 -12.44
CA ASP A 118 -5.36 -15.77 -13.05
C ASP A 118 -4.41 -16.40 -11.99
N LEU A 119 -3.92 -15.61 -11.03
CA LEU A 119 -3.12 -16.12 -9.91
C LEU A 119 -3.91 -17.10 -9.02
N GLU A 120 -5.16 -16.78 -8.72
CA GLU A 120 -6.07 -17.66 -7.97
C GLU A 120 -6.32 -18.98 -8.70
N SER A 121 -6.64 -18.94 -10.00
CA SER A 121 -6.89 -20.15 -10.82
C SER A 121 -5.69 -21.10 -10.93
N ARG A 122 -4.49 -20.59 -10.65
CA ARG A 122 -3.23 -21.33 -10.66
C ARG A 122 -2.78 -21.73 -9.24
N GLU A 123 -3.55 -21.40 -8.21
CA GLU A 123 -3.22 -21.65 -6.80
C GLU A 123 -1.89 -21.02 -6.35
N VAL A 124 -1.50 -19.88 -6.95
CA VAL A 124 -0.27 -19.12 -6.60
C VAL A 124 -0.57 -17.73 -6.04
N LEU A 125 -1.81 -17.48 -5.61
CA LEU A 125 -2.20 -16.23 -4.98
C LEU A 125 -1.61 -16.16 -3.56
N GLU A 126 -0.66 -15.25 -3.36
CA GLU A 126 -0.01 -15.02 -2.07
C GLU A 126 -0.89 -14.17 -1.12
N GLU A 127 -0.75 -14.36 0.19
CA GLU A 127 -1.48 -13.63 1.24
C GLU A 127 -1.39 -12.10 1.11
N LYS A 128 -0.25 -11.59 0.61
CA LYS A 128 -0.04 -10.15 0.38
C LYS A 128 -1.06 -9.52 -0.59
N TYR A 129 -1.78 -10.33 -1.35
CA TYR A 129 -2.81 -9.89 -2.29
C TYR A 129 -4.23 -9.97 -1.72
N PHE A 130 -4.47 -10.54 -0.54
CA PHE A 130 -5.84 -10.76 -0.02
C PHE A 130 -6.66 -9.47 0.08
N SER A 131 -6.14 -8.43 0.75
CA SER A 131 -6.83 -7.14 0.87
C SER A 131 -7.12 -6.48 -0.49
N ILE A 132 -6.22 -6.66 -1.48
CA ILE A 132 -6.44 -6.17 -2.85
C ILE A 132 -7.55 -6.99 -3.52
N TYR A 133 -7.55 -8.30 -3.36
CA TYR A 133 -8.57 -9.20 -3.90
C TYR A 133 -9.96 -8.79 -3.41
N GLU A 134 -10.14 -8.62 -2.09
CA GLU A 134 -11.40 -8.17 -1.47
C GLU A 134 -11.85 -6.79 -2.02
N LYS A 135 -10.92 -5.85 -2.18
CA LYS A 135 -11.22 -4.49 -2.68
C LYS A 135 -11.56 -4.45 -4.17
N PHE A 136 -10.97 -5.31 -5.00
CA PHE A 136 -11.16 -5.28 -6.46
C PHE A 136 -12.20 -6.26 -7.00
N ILE A 137 -12.43 -7.37 -6.30
CA ILE A 137 -13.30 -8.46 -6.75
C ILE A 137 -14.56 -8.51 -5.89
N GLU A 138 -14.44 -8.72 -4.57
CA GLU A 138 -15.60 -8.95 -3.72
C GLU A 138 -16.48 -7.71 -3.53
N ASN A 139 -15.88 -6.52 -3.40
CA ASN A 139 -16.63 -5.27 -3.25
C ASN A 139 -17.35 -4.79 -4.53
N LYS A 140 -17.12 -5.43 -5.68
CA LYS A 140 -17.90 -5.14 -6.89
C LYS A 140 -19.27 -5.81 -6.87
N ASP A 141 -19.39 -6.97 -6.24
CA ASP A 141 -20.64 -7.73 -6.19
C ASP A 141 -21.65 -7.12 -5.21
N THR A 142 -21.19 -6.38 -4.19
CA THR A 142 -22.06 -5.72 -3.21
C THR A 142 -22.81 -4.51 -3.79
N ASN A 143 -22.25 -3.83 -4.79
CA ASN A 143 -22.88 -2.68 -5.46
C ASN A 143 -23.88 -3.07 -6.57
N LEU A 144 -24.04 -4.37 -6.85
CA LEU A 144 -25.00 -4.91 -7.82
C LEU A 144 -26.28 -5.48 -7.18
N LYS A 145 -26.43 -5.39 -5.85
CA LYS A 145 -27.60 -5.91 -5.11
C LYS A 145 -28.49 -4.83 -4.46
N ILE A 146 -28.52 -3.62 -5.02
CA ILE A 146 -29.53 -2.62 -4.66
C ILE A 146 -30.34 -2.30 -5.93
N VAL A 147 -31.30 -3.17 -6.25
CA VAL A 147 -32.45 -2.89 -7.12
C VAL A 147 -33.66 -3.57 -6.50
#